data_AF-A0AAN7RDA6-F1
#
_entry.id   AF-A0AAN7RDA6-F1
#
_cell.length_a   1.000
_cell.length_b   1.000
_cell.length_c   1.000
_cell.angle_alpha   90.00
_cell.angle_beta   90.00
_cell.angle_gamma   90.00
#
_symmetry.space_group_name_H-M   'P 1'
#
loop_
_entity.id
_entity.type
_entity.pdbx_description
1 polymer ?
#
loop_
_entity_poly.entity_id
_entity_poly.type
_entity_poly.pdbx_seq_one_letter_code
_entity_poly.pdbx_strand_id
1 'polypeptide(L)'
;MRGIGGPLLCIGDLLSDVGEENIPPIESMTPPSLSPSSSSRDSKDALQPSDLPQRFQESYDELIEALAYGDHSWTALTLKLCSSLEKANVLVQSTNSNTRLLLEKMGELEKIIRRGDSAVAAAKAVHRVSSSSEGSSLL
;
A
#
# COMPACT_ATOMS: atom_id res chain seq x y z
N MET A 1 48.58 4.69 -35.26
CA MET A 1 47.81 3.56 -34.70
C MET A 1 46.42 3.60 -35.31
N ARG A 2 46.16 2.78 -36.32
CA ARG A 2 44.87 2.76 -37.01
C ARG A 2 43.99 1.74 -36.29
N GLY A 3 43.21 2.20 -35.32
CA GLY A 3 42.20 1.38 -34.66
C GLY A 3 41.11 1.08 -35.68
N ILE A 4 41.05 -0.16 -36.15
CA ILE A 4 39.93 -0.66 -36.95
C ILE A 4 38.78 -0.88 -35.97
N GLY A 5 37.87 0.10 -35.90
CA GLY A 5 36.58 -0.08 -35.24
C GLY A 5 35.77 -1.07 -36.04
N GLY A 6 35.50 -2.24 -35.44
CA GLY A 6 34.58 -3.21 -36.03
C GLY A 6 33.15 -2.63 -36.18
N PRO A 7 32.28 -3.31 -36.93
CA PRO A 7 30.89 -2.89 -37.07
C PRO A 7 30.24 -2.79 -35.68
N LEU A 8 29.53 -1.69 -35.44
CA LEU A 8 28.73 -1.52 -34.23
C LEU A 8 27.65 -2.61 -34.23
N LEU A 9 27.64 -3.44 -33.20
CA LEU A 9 26.61 -4.44 -32.98
C LEU A 9 25.25 -3.74 -32.94
N CYS A 10 24.30 -4.25 -33.72
CA CYS A 10 22.95 -3.70 -33.76
C CYS A 10 22.21 -4.13 -32.49
N ILE A 11 21.17 -3.37 -32.10
CA ILE A 11 20.32 -3.76 -30.96
C ILE A 11 19.75 -5.19 -31.12
N GLY A 12 19.59 -5.66 -32.37
CA GLY A 12 19.21 -7.04 -32.68
C GLY A 12 20.23 -8.11 -32.27
N ASP A 13 21.52 -7.80 -32.29
CA ASP A 13 22.58 -8.72 -31.84
C ASP A 13 22.62 -8.82 -30.30
N LEU A 14 22.09 -7.82 -29.60
CA LEU A 14 22.01 -7.81 -28.13
C LEU A 14 20.78 -8.57 -27.61
N LEU A 15 19.71 -8.58 -28.41
CA LEU A 15 18.43 -9.20 -28.04
C LEU A 15 18.32 -10.67 -28.50
N SER A 16 19.28 -11.17 -29.28
CA SER A 16 19.30 -12.58 -29.70
C SER A 16 19.40 -13.55 -28.52
N ASP A 17 20.13 -13.16 -27.46
CA ASP A 17 20.38 -14.01 -26.29
C ASP A 17 19.20 -13.99 -25.29
N VAL A 18 18.21 -13.10 -25.48
CA VAL A 18 17.06 -12.91 -24.58
C VAL A 18 15.89 -13.86 -24.92
N GLY A 19 16.13 -14.88 -25.75
CA GLY A 19 15.16 -15.92 -26.10
C GLY A 19 15.64 -17.36 -25.90
N GLU A 20 16.92 -17.58 -25.59
CA GLU A 20 17.47 -18.93 -25.36
C GLU A 20 17.46 -19.26 -23.87
N GLU A 21 16.32 -19.82 -23.44
CA GLU A 21 16.12 -20.43 -22.13
C GLU A 21 17.01 -21.67 -21.92
N ASN A 22 18.28 -21.47 -21.59
CA ASN A 22 19.08 -22.54 -21.03
C ASN A 22 18.74 -22.69 -19.54
N ILE A 23 17.74 -23.51 -19.22
CA ILE A 23 17.36 -23.87 -17.85
C ILE A 23 18.44 -24.80 -17.27
N PRO A 24 19.25 -24.38 -16.26
CA PRO A 24 20.09 -25.28 -15.51
C PRO A 24 19.31 -25.86 -14.31
N PRO A 25 19.71 -27.02 -13.78
CA PRO A 25 18.98 -27.72 -12.73
C PRO A 25 18.96 -26.94 -11.41
N ILE A 26 17.83 -27.06 -10.72
CA ILE A 26 17.52 -26.52 -9.39
C ILE A 26 18.54 -27.04 -8.36
N GLU A 27 19.50 -26.22 -7.93
CA GLU A 27 20.18 -26.42 -6.65
C GLU A 27 20.34 -25.08 -5.90
N SER A 28 19.63 -25.03 -4.76
CA SER A 28 19.74 -24.15 -3.60
C SER A 28 20.79 -23.02 -3.64
N MET A 29 20.33 -21.76 -3.71
CA MET A 29 21.01 -20.65 -3.02
C MET A 29 20.02 -19.67 -2.37
N THR A 30 20.30 -19.45 -1.09
CA THR A 30 19.59 -18.68 -0.05
C THR A 30 19.42 -17.20 -0.42
N PRO A 31 18.30 -16.54 -0.08
CA PRO A 31 18.13 -15.11 -0.35
C PRO A 31 19.05 -14.25 0.56
N PRO A 32 19.68 -13.18 0.05
CA PRO A 32 20.39 -12.23 0.89
C PRO A 32 19.40 -11.41 1.74
N SER A 33 19.71 -11.24 3.02
CA SER A 33 18.90 -10.50 3.99
C SER A 33 18.78 -9.03 3.62
N LEU A 34 17.55 -8.55 3.45
CA LEU A 34 17.24 -7.12 3.29
C LEU A 34 17.28 -6.44 4.67
N SER A 35 18.36 -5.71 4.95
CA SER A 35 18.40 -4.73 6.05
C SER A 35 17.65 -3.45 5.63
N PRO A 36 16.72 -2.91 6.45
CA PRO A 36 16.03 -1.68 6.13
C PRO A 36 16.91 -0.49 6.54
N SER A 37 17.70 0.06 5.62
CA SER A 37 18.30 1.38 5.81
C SER A 37 17.25 2.45 5.50
N SER A 38 16.69 3.04 6.54
CA SER A 38 15.88 4.26 6.47
C SER A 38 16.75 5.41 5.97
N SER A 39 16.67 5.73 4.68
CA SER A 39 17.10 7.03 4.17
C SER A 39 15.86 7.89 3.95
N SER A 40 15.67 8.83 4.86
CA SER A 40 14.76 9.97 4.70
C SER A 40 15.22 10.78 3.48
N ARG A 41 14.60 10.51 2.33
CA ARG A 41 14.75 11.38 1.16
C ARG A 41 13.70 12.48 1.23
N ASP A 42 14.26 13.68 1.20
CA ASP A 42 13.65 15.00 1.17
C ASP A 42 12.37 15.06 0.31
N SER A 43 11.27 15.42 0.96
CA SER A 43 9.92 15.51 0.42
C SER A 43 9.77 16.74 -0.48
N LYS A 44 10.06 16.58 -1.77
CA LYS A 44 9.56 17.50 -2.81
C LYS A 44 8.59 16.87 -3.80
N ASP A 45 8.33 15.57 -3.66
CA ASP A 45 7.43 14.80 -4.51
C ASP A 45 6.45 13.95 -3.69
N ALA A 46 5.94 14.54 -2.60
CA ALA A 46 4.87 13.95 -1.80
C ALA A 46 3.56 14.08 -2.59
N LEU A 47 3.44 13.29 -3.65
CA LEU A 47 2.25 13.15 -4.48
C LEU A 47 1.06 12.79 -3.58
N GLN A 48 -0.03 13.55 -3.71
CA GLN A 48 -1.25 13.21 -3.01
C GLN A 48 -1.78 11.87 -3.55
N PRO A 49 -2.22 10.95 -2.68
CA PRO A 49 -2.81 9.68 -3.11
C PRO A 49 -3.99 9.84 -4.08
N SER A 50 -4.70 10.98 -4.01
CA SER A 50 -5.80 11.34 -4.91
C SER A 50 -5.39 11.47 -6.37
N ASP A 51 -4.14 11.82 -6.63
CA ASP A 51 -3.66 12.16 -7.98
C ASP A 51 -3.14 10.91 -8.70
N LEU A 52 -2.97 9.80 -7.97
CA LEU A 52 -2.42 8.55 -8.48
C LEU A 52 -3.18 7.99 -9.70
N PRO A 53 -4.53 7.97 -9.74
CA PRO A 53 -5.26 7.48 -10.91
C PRO A 53 -5.02 8.34 -12.15
N GLN A 54 -5.00 9.66 -11.98
CA GLN A 54 -4.73 10.60 -13.06
C GLN A 54 -3.31 10.42 -13.60
N ARG A 55 -2.31 10.31 -12.72
CA ARG A 55 -0.90 10.12 -13.12
C ARG A 55 -0.65 8.78 -13.80
N PHE A 56 -1.36 7.74 -13.36
CA PHE A 56 -1.32 6.43 -14.02
C PHE A 56 -1.86 6.54 -15.44
N GLN A 57 -3.01 7.20 -15.61
CA GLN A 57 -3.61 7.41 -16.94
C GLN A 57 -2.69 8.22 -17.86
N GLU A 58 -2.17 9.36 -17.39
CA GLU A 58 -1.24 10.20 -18.16
C GLU A 58 -0.01 9.40 -18.63
N SER A 59 0.60 8.61 -17.74
CA SER A 59 1.78 7.80 -18.07
C SER A 59 1.45 6.62 -19.00
N TYR A 60 0.21 6.14 -18.95
CA TYR A 60 -0.27 5.08 -19.82
C TYR A 60 -0.49 5.61 -21.24
N ASP A 61 -1.12 6.78 -21.36
CA ASP A 61 -1.33 7.44 -22.65
C ASP A 61 0.02 7.78 -23.32
N GLU A 62 0.97 8.32 -22.55
CA GLU A 62 2.37 8.55 -23.00
C GLU A 62 3.03 7.24 -23.49
N LEU A 63 2.80 6.12 -22.80
CA LEU A 63 3.36 4.82 -23.19
C LEU A 63 2.78 4.34 -24.52
N ILE A 64 1.47 4.48 -24.73
CA ILE A 64 0.83 4.11 -25.99
C ILE A 64 1.42 4.92 -27.14
N GLU A 65 1.63 6.21 -26.96
CA GLU A 65 2.29 7.05 -27.96
C GLU A 65 3.74 6.60 -28.22
N ALA A 66 4.54 6.39 -27.18
CA ALA A 66 5.93 5.93 -27.32
C ALA A 66 6.03 4.60 -28.09
N LEU A 67 5.12 3.66 -27.82
CA LEU A 67 5.06 2.38 -28.53
C LEU A 67 4.64 2.55 -30.00
N ALA A 68 3.71 3.46 -30.30
CA ALA A 68 3.28 3.73 -31.67
C ALA A 68 4.38 4.38 -32.52
N TYR A 69 5.17 5.28 -31.93
CA TYR A 69 6.25 5.99 -32.62
C TYR A 69 7.61 5.28 -32.55
N GLY A 70 7.71 4.15 -31.85
CA GLY A 70 8.96 3.39 -31.68
C GLY A 70 10.00 4.10 -30.81
N ASP A 71 9.58 5.01 -29.93
CA ASP A 71 10.45 5.75 -29.02
C ASP A 71 10.93 4.85 -27.87
N HIS A 72 12.23 4.85 -27.59
CA HIS A 72 12.86 4.10 -26.50
C HIS A 72 12.39 4.51 -25.10
N SER A 73 11.69 5.63 -24.97
CA SER A 73 11.05 6.08 -23.72
C SER A 73 10.04 5.08 -23.15
N TRP A 74 9.52 4.13 -23.95
CA TRP A 74 8.57 3.11 -23.51
C TRP A 74 9.05 2.30 -22.29
N THR A 75 10.36 2.06 -22.18
CA THR A 75 10.94 1.33 -21.04
C THR A 75 10.82 2.12 -19.74
N ALA A 76 11.15 3.41 -19.78
CA ALA A 76 11.03 4.31 -18.64
C ALA A 76 9.56 4.54 -18.23
N LEU A 77 8.67 4.67 -19.21
CA LEU A 77 7.23 4.82 -18.99
C LEU A 77 6.62 3.56 -18.37
N THR A 78 7.05 2.37 -18.80
CA THR A 78 6.65 1.10 -18.18
C THR A 78 7.07 1.05 -16.71
N LEU A 79 8.31 1.43 -16.39
CA LEU A 79 8.77 1.48 -15.00
C LEU A 79 7.99 2.52 -14.16
N LYS A 80 7.64 3.67 -14.75
CA LYS A 80 6.81 4.71 -14.12
C LYS A 80 5.41 4.18 -13.79
N LEU A 81 4.79 3.39 -14.66
CA LEU A 81 3.52 2.71 -14.40
C LEU A 81 3.65 1.67 -13.29
N CYS A 82 4.68 0.82 -13.32
CA CYS A 82 4.94 -0.15 -12.25
C CYS A 82 5.11 0.53 -10.88
N SER A 83 5.87 1.63 -10.81
CA SER A 83 6.03 2.41 -9.58
C SER A 83 4.70 3.03 -9.11
N SER A 84 3.87 3.49 -10.03
CA SER A 84 2.53 4.01 -9.70
C SER A 84 1.62 2.92 -9.14
N LEU A 85 1.67 1.70 -9.69
CA LEU A 85 0.93 0.55 -9.18
C LEU A 85 1.44 0.10 -7.80
N GLU A 86 2.76 0.13 -7.58
CA GLU A 86 3.33 -0.18 -6.27
C GLU A 86 2.86 0.80 -5.20
N LYS A 87 2.84 2.11 -5.53
CA LYS A 87 2.25 3.14 -4.65
C LYS A 87 0.76 2.87 -4.37
N ALA A 88 -0.01 2.46 -5.38
CA ALA A 88 -1.42 2.08 -5.20
C ALA A 88 -1.57 0.91 -4.22
N ASN A 89 -0.74 -0.13 -4.40
CA ASN A 89 -0.75 -1.30 -3.53
C ASN A 89 -0.41 -0.95 -2.09
N VAL A 90 0.63 -0.13 -1.86
CA VAL A 90 0.98 0.36 -0.51
C VAL A 90 -0.17 1.14 0.12
N LEU A 91 -0.83 2.00 -0.65
CA LEU A 91 -1.98 2.77 -0.17
C LEU A 91 -3.13 1.87 0.28
N VAL A 92 -3.47 0.85 -0.52
CA VAL A 92 -4.51 -0.13 -0.19
C VAL A 92 -4.15 -0.91 1.07
N GLN A 93 -2.91 -1.40 1.17
CA GLN A 93 -2.44 -2.13 2.34
C GLN A 93 -2.48 -1.29 3.62
N SER A 94 -2.00 -0.04 3.54
CA SER A 94 -2.04 0.90 4.65
C SER A 94 -3.48 1.19 5.10
N THR A 95 -4.36 1.47 4.14
CA THR A 95 -5.79 1.73 4.41
C THR A 95 -6.46 0.54 5.07
N ASN A 96 -6.21 -0.68 4.59
CA ASN A 96 -6.78 -1.89 5.16
C ASN A 96 -6.28 -2.12 6.60
N SER A 97 -4.96 -1.97 6.83
CA SER A 97 -4.37 -2.07 8.17
C SER A 97 -4.99 -1.07 9.15
N ASN A 98 -5.11 0.21 8.73
CA ASN A 98 -5.71 1.26 9.55
C ASN A 98 -7.20 1.01 9.81
N THR A 99 -7.95 0.55 8.81
CA THR A 99 -9.37 0.20 8.95
C THR A 99 -9.56 -0.95 9.93
N ARG A 100 -8.71 -1.98 9.87
CA ARG A 100 -8.72 -3.09 10.83
C ARG A 100 -8.43 -2.62 12.26
N LEU A 101 -7.44 -1.75 12.44
CA LEU A 101 -7.12 -1.17 13.76
C LEU A 101 -8.28 -0.32 14.29
N LEU A 102 -8.92 0.47 13.42
CA LEU A 102 -10.07 1.28 13.78
C LEU A 102 -11.26 0.40 14.22
N LEU A 103 -11.51 -0.69 13.51
CA LEU A 103 -12.56 -1.65 13.86
C LEU A 103 -12.31 -2.28 15.24
N GLU A 104 -11.07 -2.65 15.55
CA GLU A 104 -10.68 -3.15 16.87
C GLU A 104 -10.97 -2.13 17.97
N LYS A 105 -10.56 -0.87 17.76
CA LYS A 105 -10.79 0.23 18.71
C LYS A 105 -12.28 0.53 18.89
N MET A 106 -13.07 0.46 17.83
CA MET A 106 -14.53 0.61 17.90
C MET A 106 -15.17 -0.51 18.73
N GLY A 107 -14.70 -1.75 18.59
CA GLY A 107 -15.16 -2.86 19.42
C GLY A 107 -14.79 -2.71 20.91
N GLU A 108 -13.62 -2.15 21.23
CA GLU A 108 -13.26 -1.79 22.60
C GLU A 108 -14.19 -0.72 23.17
N LEU A 109 -14.48 0.32 22.38
CA LEU A 109 -15.36 1.41 22.78
C LEU A 109 -16.80 0.91 23.02
N GLU A 110 -17.32 0.03 22.18
CA GLU A 110 -18.64 -0.58 22.35
C GLU A 110 -18.75 -1.34 23.69
N LYS A 111 -17.72 -2.10 24.07
CA LYS A 111 -17.67 -2.79 25.37
C LYS A 111 -17.73 -1.80 26.54
N ILE A 112 -17.03 -0.68 26.42
CA ILE A 112 -17.02 0.38 27.44
C ILE A 112 -18.42 1.00 27.56
N ILE A 113 -19.08 1.32 26.44
CA ILE A 113 -20.43 1.89 26.41
C ILE A 113 -21.42 0.93 27.09
N ARG A 114 -21.43 -0.35 26.69
CA ARG A 114 -22.33 -1.35 27.29
C ARG A 114 -22.14 -1.49 28.79
N ARG A 115 -20.89 -1.44 29.27
CA ARG A 115 -20.57 -1.42 30.71
C ARG A 115 -21.14 -0.16 31.38
N GLY A 116 -20.99 1.00 30.74
CA GLY A 116 -21.58 2.27 31.20
C GLY A 116 -23.10 2.17 31.33
N ASP A 117 -23.79 1.67 30.30
CA ASP A 117 -25.24 1.50 30.30
C ASP A 117 -25.71 0.56 31.42
N SER A 118 -24.95 -0.52 31.63
CA SER A 118 -25.24 -1.50 32.69
C SER A 118 -25.10 -0.87 34.08
N ALA A 119 -24.06 -0.05 34.31
CA ALA A 119 -23.87 0.67 35.56
C ALA A 119 -24.98 1.71 35.81
N VAL A 120 -25.39 2.44 34.77
CA VAL A 120 -26.51 3.39 34.84
C VAL A 120 -27.82 2.69 35.16
N ALA A 121 -28.09 1.53 34.54
CA ALA A 121 -29.27 0.73 34.82
C ALA A 121 -29.29 0.24 36.28
N ALA A 122 -28.15 -0.25 36.78
CA ALA A 122 -28.01 -0.68 38.17
C ALA A 122 -28.22 0.49 39.16
N ALA A 123 -27.63 1.66 38.90
CA ALA A 123 -27.82 2.85 39.73
C ALA A 123 -29.29 3.31 39.77
N LYS A 124 -29.97 3.30 38.62
CA LYS A 124 -31.41 3.61 38.52
C LYS A 124 -32.27 2.62 39.32
N ALA A 125 -31.90 1.33 39.35
CA ALA A 125 -32.61 0.33 40.13
C ALA A 125 -32.49 0.57 41.64
N VAL A 126 -31.28 0.85 42.14
CA VAL A 126 -31.04 1.17 43.56
C VAL A 126 -31.83 2.41 43.98
N HIS A 127 -31.80 3.48 43.18
CA HIS A 127 -32.53 4.71 43.49
C HIS A 127 -34.05 4.52 43.61
N ARG A 128 -34.65 3.66 42.76
CA ARG A 128 -36.08 3.31 42.84
C ARG A 128 -36.41 2.54 44.14
N VAL A 129 -35.53 1.65 44.58
CA VAL A 129 -35.72 0.89 45.83
C VAL A 129 -35.66 1.81 47.05
N SER A 130 -34.69 2.74 47.10
CA SER A 130 -34.56 3.70 48.21
C SER A 130 -35.76 4.64 48.31
N SER A 131 -36.23 5.19 47.19
CA SER A 131 -37.39 6.09 47.17
C SER A 131 -38.73 5.42 47.53
N SER A 132 -38.89 4.12 47.27
CA SER A 132 -40.07 3.35 47.71
C SER A 132 -40.07 3.05 49.22
N SER A 133 -38.89 2.97 49.85
CA SER A 133 -38.75 2.71 51.29
C SER A 133 -39.10 3.93 52.14
N GLU A 134 -38.78 5.14 51.70
CA GLU A 134 -39.10 6.37 52.45
C GLU A 134 -40.60 6.69 52.47
N GLY A 135 -41.35 6.34 51.42
CA GLY A 135 -42.81 6.51 51.37
C GLY A 135 -43.61 5.52 52.23
N SER A 136 -42.98 4.43 52.68
CA SER A 136 -43.65 3.35 53.43
C SER A 136 -43.48 3.46 54.96
N SER A 137 -42.63 4.37 55.44
CA SER A 137 -42.35 4.59 56.88
C SER A 137 -43.15 5.76 57.51
N LEU A 138 -44.08 6.38 56.77
CA LEU A 138 -44.88 7.52 57.25
C LEU A 138 -46.39 7.23 57.42
N LEU A 139 -46.80 5.95 57.44
CA LEU A 139 -48.15 5.49 57.81
C LEU A 139 -48.07 4.58 59.04
#